data_AF-A0A2G9CAC1-F1
#
_entry.id   AF-A0A2G9CAC1-F1
#
_cell.length_a   1.000
_cell.length_b   1.000
_cell.length_c   1.000
_cell.angle_alpha   90.00
_cell.angle_beta   90.00
_cell.angle_gamma   90.00
#
_symmetry.space_group_name_H-M   'P 1'
#
loop_
_entity.id
_entity.type
_entity.pdbx_description
1 polymer ?
#
loop_
_entity_poly.entity_id
_entity_poly.type
_entity_poly.pdbx_seq_one_letter_code
_entity_poly.pdbx_strand_id
1 'polypeptide(L)'
;MSEALRERAAHLWHSWRSLRREELSWFLLMGVFYGLVDASSIFYVMDNARWPSALANQMLTPLLVALVILFTWLPASRSALESRWRVARLGIAVLIGAVLAKLLYDQLMPMLQWPSIADLARERKGETPYQPIRWLNFIGECLSICVTASLSVAWYEMAMRRRRTRTRLEALLREQSAMQRDAVAARLAALQAQVEPQFLFDTLVDIERAYERTDPAAPEQMERLIRHLRVALPRLRERGVTLESEAALLDSYLAVVAGRQRGALPLSTEWSAWLAPRPVPPMLLLPLAQLMLRDAARRSEERRGGEGGHTRCWAGCCK
;
A
#
# COMPACT_ATOMS: atom_id res chain seq x y z
N MET A 1 -41.08 13.07 -18.84
CA MET A 1 -40.51 14.24 -18.13
C MET A 1 -40.45 14.07 -16.60
N SER A 2 -41.39 13.34 -15.98
CA SER A 2 -41.44 13.14 -14.52
C SER A 2 -40.40 12.15 -13.95
N GLU A 3 -39.84 11.26 -14.77
CA GLU A 3 -38.91 10.21 -14.32
C GLU A 3 -37.47 10.73 -14.17
N ALA A 4 -36.98 11.45 -15.18
CA ALA A 4 -35.68 12.14 -15.12
C ALA A 4 -35.60 13.21 -14.01
N LEU A 5 -36.72 13.87 -13.69
CA LEU A 5 -36.80 14.79 -12.55
C LEU A 5 -36.74 14.05 -11.21
N ARG A 6 -37.37 12.87 -11.11
CA ARG A 6 -37.31 12.01 -9.92
C ARG A 6 -35.91 11.48 -9.66
N GLU A 7 -35.21 11.02 -10.70
CA GLU A 7 -33.82 10.58 -10.59
C GLU A 7 -32.89 11.71 -10.14
N ARG A 8 -33.04 12.91 -10.70
CA ARG A 8 -32.27 14.09 -10.29
C ARG A 8 -32.57 14.47 -8.83
N ALA A 9 -33.83 14.45 -8.41
CA ALA A 9 -34.21 14.72 -7.03
C ALA A 9 -33.66 13.68 -6.05
N ALA A 10 -33.71 12.39 -6.42
CA ALA A 10 -33.13 11.31 -5.62
C ALA A 10 -31.60 11.46 -5.48
N HIS A 11 -30.92 11.83 -6.56
CA HIS A 11 -29.48 12.11 -6.53
C HIS A 11 -29.13 13.31 -5.63
N LEU A 12 -29.91 14.40 -5.68
CA LEU A 12 -29.72 15.56 -4.80
C LEU A 12 -29.91 15.18 -3.33
N TRP A 13 -30.98 14.45 -3.03
CA TRP A 13 -31.29 14.00 -1.67
C TRP A 13 -30.21 13.06 -1.11
N HIS A 14 -29.77 12.08 -1.90
CA HIS A 14 -28.69 11.19 -1.51
C HIS A 14 -27.38 11.96 -1.31
N SER A 15 -27.10 12.96 -2.16
CA SER A 15 -25.93 13.81 -2.01
C SER A 15 -25.97 14.50 -0.65
N TRP A 16 -27.05 15.23 -0.34
CA TRP A 16 -27.19 15.92 0.95
C TRP A 16 -27.15 14.99 2.16
N ARG A 17 -27.71 13.79 2.06
CA ARG A 17 -27.61 12.76 3.12
C ARG A 17 -26.19 12.24 3.32
N SER A 18 -25.35 12.31 2.28
CA SER A 18 -23.94 11.88 2.32
C SER A 18 -22.96 12.95 2.85
N LEU A 19 -23.51 14.03 3.43
CA LEU A 19 -22.76 15.10 4.07
C LEU A 19 -21.88 14.55 5.19
N ARG A 20 -20.57 14.79 5.11
CA ARG A 20 -19.62 14.39 6.15
C ARG A 20 -19.47 15.50 7.18
N ARG A 21 -19.26 15.14 8.45
CA ARG A 21 -18.98 16.11 9.52
C ARG A 21 -17.75 16.97 9.21
N GLU A 22 -16.74 16.40 8.55
CA GLU A 22 -15.55 17.11 8.07
C GLU A 22 -15.85 18.17 7.00
N GLU A 23 -16.83 17.92 6.13
CA GLU A 23 -17.25 18.89 5.10
C GLU A 23 -17.98 20.05 5.78
N LEU A 24 -18.96 19.73 6.63
CA LEU A 24 -19.72 20.75 7.37
C LEU A 24 -18.82 21.62 8.24
N SER A 25 -17.89 21.02 9.00
CA SER A 25 -16.99 21.77 9.87
C SER A 25 -16.05 22.68 9.09
N TRP A 26 -15.57 22.24 7.91
CA TRP A 26 -14.72 23.05 7.05
C TRP A 26 -15.43 24.31 6.53
N PHE A 27 -16.64 24.16 6.00
CA PHE A 27 -17.39 25.30 5.46
C PHE A 27 -17.83 26.25 6.58
N LEU A 28 -18.25 25.74 7.74
CA LEU A 28 -18.57 26.57 8.90
C LEU A 28 -17.34 27.33 9.41
N LEU A 29 -16.18 26.66 9.52
CA LEU A 29 -14.93 27.30 9.93
C LEU A 29 -14.53 28.40 8.95
N MET A 30 -14.67 28.16 7.64
CA MET A 30 -14.43 29.20 6.63
C MET A 30 -15.41 30.37 6.75
N GLY A 31 -16.69 30.11 7.02
CA GLY A 31 -17.67 31.17 7.29
C GLY A 31 -17.30 32.03 8.50
N VAL A 32 -16.90 31.40 9.61
CA VAL A 32 -16.42 32.10 10.81
C VAL A 32 -15.13 32.87 10.52
N PHE A 33 -14.18 32.28 9.80
CA PHE A 33 -12.93 32.92 9.42
C PHE A 33 -13.19 34.19 8.60
N TYR A 34 -14.08 34.13 7.61
CA TYR A 34 -14.46 35.31 6.83
C TYR A 34 -15.14 36.37 7.67
N GLY A 35 -16.02 35.98 8.60
CA GLY A 35 -16.60 36.92 9.56
C GLY A 35 -15.52 37.61 10.40
N LEU A 36 -14.56 36.85 10.93
CA LEU A 36 -13.47 37.37 11.76
C LEU A 36 -12.53 38.31 11.01
N VAL A 37 -12.23 38.03 9.74
CA VAL A 37 -11.41 38.91 8.90
C VAL A 37 -11.99 40.32 8.87
N ASP A 38 -13.31 40.42 8.75
CA ASP A 38 -14.00 41.70 8.67
C ASP A 38 -14.43 42.26 10.04
N ALA A 39 -14.34 41.47 11.12
CA ALA A 39 -14.69 41.88 12.47
C ALA A 39 -13.88 43.10 12.96
N SER A 40 -12.69 43.34 12.42
CA SER A 40 -11.90 44.54 12.70
C SER A 40 -12.64 45.85 12.35
N SER A 41 -13.59 45.82 11.40
CA SER A 41 -14.40 46.98 11.05
C SER A 41 -15.36 47.44 12.15
N ILE A 42 -15.61 46.59 13.17
CA ILE A 42 -16.53 46.93 14.26
C ILE A 42 -16.01 48.05 15.17
N PHE A 43 -14.69 48.18 15.30
CA PHE A 43 -14.07 49.20 16.15
C PHE A 43 -14.48 50.62 15.73
N TYR A 44 -14.88 50.81 14.47
CA TYR A 44 -15.35 52.11 13.96
C TYR A 44 -16.76 52.51 14.41
N VAL A 45 -17.54 51.56 14.93
CA VAL A 45 -18.99 51.69 15.17
C VAL A 45 -19.38 51.35 16.62
N MET A 46 -18.42 50.96 17.45
CA MET A 46 -18.64 50.50 18.83
C MET A 46 -19.30 51.56 19.75
N ASP A 47 -19.23 52.84 19.37
CA ASP A 47 -19.89 53.96 20.05
C ASP A 47 -21.43 53.97 19.88
N ASN A 48 -21.98 53.24 18.90
CA ASN A 48 -23.42 53.22 18.59
C ASN A 48 -24.16 52.10 19.33
N ALA A 49 -25.31 52.40 19.94
CA ALA A 49 -26.13 51.40 20.68
C ALA A 49 -26.55 50.16 19.86
N ARG A 50 -26.52 50.24 18.52
CA ARG A 50 -26.87 49.14 17.59
C ARG A 50 -25.69 48.26 17.19
N TRP A 51 -24.47 48.52 17.68
CA TRP A 51 -23.27 47.75 17.34
C TRP A 51 -23.42 46.22 17.53
N PRO A 52 -24.16 45.68 18.53
CA PRO A 52 -24.27 44.22 18.69
C PRO A 52 -25.05 43.55 17.55
N SER A 53 -26.10 44.23 17.05
CA SER A 53 -26.91 43.73 15.93
C SER A 53 -26.14 43.75 14.62
N ALA A 54 -25.26 44.73 14.43
CA ALA A 54 -24.38 44.80 13.26
C ALA A 54 -23.29 43.71 13.29
N LEU A 55 -22.73 43.41 14.47
CA LEU A 55 -21.83 42.27 14.64
C LEU A 55 -22.52 40.95 14.33
N ALA A 56 -23.75 40.77 14.82
CA ALA A 56 -24.54 39.58 14.56
C ALA A 56 -24.81 39.40 13.06
N ASN A 57 -25.16 40.47 12.34
CA ASN A 57 -25.29 40.47 10.89
C ASN A 57 -23.98 40.07 10.20
N GLN A 58 -22.85 40.65 10.65
CA GLN A 58 -21.53 40.38 10.08
C GLN A 58 -21.06 38.92 10.27
N MET A 59 -21.41 38.28 11.39
CA MET A 59 -21.10 36.86 11.60
C MET A 59 -22.10 35.93 10.89
N LEU A 60 -23.38 36.29 10.88
CA LEU A 60 -24.44 35.46 10.31
C LEU A 60 -24.34 35.37 8.78
N THR A 61 -24.00 36.47 8.12
CA THR A 61 -23.91 36.56 6.65
C THR A 61 -22.95 35.53 6.04
N PRO A 62 -21.66 35.46 6.41
CA PRO A 62 -20.74 34.49 5.84
C PRO A 62 -21.08 33.04 6.23
N LEU A 63 -21.72 32.82 7.38
CA LEU A 63 -22.23 31.49 7.76
C LEU A 63 -23.37 31.02 6.86
N LEU A 64 -24.33 31.91 6.57
CA LEU A 64 -25.42 31.62 5.63
C LEU A 64 -24.88 31.36 4.22
N VAL A 65 -23.95 32.18 3.75
CA VAL A 65 -23.27 31.99 2.45
C VAL A 65 -22.56 30.63 2.42
N ALA A 66 -21.80 30.29 3.46
CA ALA A 66 -21.09 29.01 3.53
C ALA A 66 -22.05 27.81 3.49
N LEU A 67 -23.20 27.89 4.18
CA LEU A 67 -24.23 26.85 4.13
C LEU A 67 -24.85 26.72 2.74
N VAL A 68 -25.26 27.83 2.12
CA VAL A 68 -25.85 27.81 0.78
C VAL A 68 -24.87 27.20 -0.23
N ILE A 69 -23.60 27.59 -0.17
CA ILE A 69 -22.56 27.07 -1.05
C ILE A 69 -22.28 25.60 -0.78
N LEU A 70 -22.28 25.16 0.49
CA LEU A 70 -22.18 23.73 0.82
C LEU A 70 -23.30 22.92 0.14
N PHE A 71 -24.54 23.40 0.19
CA PHE A 71 -25.70 22.71 -0.40
C PHE A 71 -25.68 22.66 -1.93
N THR A 72 -25.19 23.71 -2.60
CA THR A 72 -25.05 23.73 -4.07
C THR A 72 -23.80 22.97 -4.54
N TRP A 73 -22.73 22.99 -3.74
CA TRP A 73 -21.46 22.32 -4.05
C TRP A 73 -21.54 20.80 -3.88
N LEU A 74 -22.26 20.30 -2.86
CA LEU A 74 -22.29 18.87 -2.53
C LEU A 74 -22.75 17.98 -3.70
N PRO A 75 -23.87 18.29 -4.41
CA PRO A 75 -24.28 17.48 -5.54
C PRO A 75 -23.29 17.53 -6.71
N ALA A 76 -22.66 18.69 -6.92
CA ALA A 76 -21.66 18.86 -7.96
C ALA A 76 -20.39 18.05 -7.65
N SER A 77 -19.96 17.99 -6.39
CA SER A 77 -18.79 17.23 -5.96
C SER A 77 -18.99 15.71 -6.03
N ARG A 78 -20.24 15.23 -5.88
CA ARG A 78 -20.58 13.80 -5.93
C ARG A 78 -20.93 13.27 -7.34
N SER A 79 -21.37 14.12 -8.26
CA SER A 79 -21.89 13.69 -9.58
C SER A 79 -20.86 13.22 -10.63
N ALA A 80 -19.55 13.45 -10.46
CA ALA A 80 -18.52 12.92 -11.37
C ALA A 80 -17.12 12.98 -10.78
N LEU A 81 -16.60 11.86 -10.27
CA LEU A 81 -15.30 11.81 -9.61
C LEU A 81 -14.10 11.92 -10.58
N GLU A 82 -14.26 11.62 -11.87
CA GLU A 82 -13.14 11.48 -12.85
C GLU A 82 -13.31 12.22 -14.19
N SER A 83 -14.40 12.99 -14.40
CA SER A 83 -14.61 13.68 -15.68
C SER A 83 -13.73 14.93 -15.84
N ARG A 84 -13.19 15.15 -17.05
CA ARG A 84 -12.47 16.38 -17.44
C ARG A 84 -13.26 17.68 -17.22
N TRP A 85 -14.59 17.60 -17.17
CA TRP A 85 -15.51 18.71 -16.95
C TRP A 85 -15.83 18.98 -15.47
N ARG A 86 -15.19 18.27 -14.53
CA ARG A 86 -15.47 18.41 -13.10
C ARG A 86 -15.23 19.83 -12.59
N VAL A 87 -14.11 20.46 -12.98
CA VAL A 87 -13.77 21.83 -12.56
C VAL A 87 -14.83 22.82 -13.04
N ALA A 88 -15.29 22.68 -14.29
CA ALA A 88 -16.34 23.52 -14.85
C ALA A 88 -17.67 23.37 -14.09
N ARG A 89 -18.07 22.15 -13.75
CA ARG A 89 -19.31 21.91 -12.95
C ARG A 89 -19.22 22.48 -11.54
N LEU A 90 -18.06 22.35 -10.88
CA LEU A 90 -17.83 22.96 -9.57
C LEU A 90 -17.91 24.49 -9.67
N GLY A 91 -17.32 25.08 -10.72
CA GLY A 91 -17.44 26.52 -11.00
C GLY A 91 -18.90 26.95 -11.17
N ILE A 92 -19.68 26.23 -11.98
CA ILE A 92 -21.12 26.50 -12.16
C ILE A 92 -21.89 26.39 -10.83
N ALA A 93 -21.61 25.38 -10.01
CA ALA A 93 -22.26 25.21 -8.72
C ALA A 93 -21.93 26.34 -7.73
N VAL A 94 -20.70 26.85 -7.74
CA VAL A 94 -20.29 28.02 -6.96
C VAL A 94 -21.00 29.27 -7.46
N LEU A 95 -21.10 29.49 -8.78
CA LEU A 95 -21.82 30.61 -9.36
C LEU A 95 -23.30 30.60 -8.95
N ILE A 96 -23.97 29.44 -9.07
CA ILE A 96 -25.36 29.27 -8.64
C ILE A 96 -25.51 29.51 -7.13
N GLY A 97 -24.57 28.98 -6.33
CA GLY A 97 -24.56 29.18 -4.88
C GLY A 97 -24.38 30.64 -4.47
N ALA A 98 -23.52 31.39 -5.14
CA ALA A 98 -23.29 32.80 -4.87
C ALA A 98 -24.52 33.67 -5.18
N VAL A 99 -25.15 33.43 -6.33
CA VAL A 99 -26.40 34.13 -6.72
C VAL A 99 -27.51 33.79 -5.73
N LEU A 100 -27.68 32.51 -5.37
CA LEU A 100 -28.70 32.08 -4.42
C LEU A 100 -28.47 32.65 -3.02
N ALA A 101 -27.21 32.69 -2.56
CA ALA A 101 -26.86 33.24 -1.26
C ALA A 101 -27.13 34.75 -1.20
N LYS A 102 -26.81 35.50 -2.27
CA LYS A 102 -27.10 36.93 -2.34
C LYS A 102 -28.60 37.22 -2.38
N LEU A 103 -29.36 36.46 -3.17
CA LEU A 103 -30.83 36.58 -3.19
C LEU A 103 -31.44 36.27 -1.82
N LEU A 104 -30.93 35.26 -1.11
CA LEU A 104 -31.38 34.94 0.23
C LEU A 104 -31.06 36.06 1.23
N TYR A 105 -29.85 36.64 1.14
CA TYR A 105 -29.45 37.78 1.97
C TYR A 105 -30.36 38.99 1.75
N ASP A 106 -30.61 39.37 0.50
CA ASP A 106 -31.45 40.52 0.16
C ASP A 106 -32.91 40.36 0.60
N GLN A 107 -33.39 39.12 0.73
CA GLN A 107 -34.74 38.84 1.24
C GLN A 107 -34.80 38.74 2.76
N LEU A 108 -33.78 38.16 3.39
CA LEU A 108 -33.78 37.87 4.82
C LEU A 108 -33.41 39.10 5.68
N MET A 109 -32.41 39.89 5.25
CA MET A 109 -31.90 40.99 6.07
C MET A 109 -32.90 42.12 6.31
N PRO A 110 -33.73 42.55 5.32
CA PRO A 110 -34.76 43.54 5.57
C PRO A 110 -35.79 43.10 6.61
N MET A 111 -36.07 41.79 6.71
CA MET A 111 -36.98 41.25 7.72
C MET A 111 -36.40 41.31 9.13
N LEU A 112 -35.07 41.17 9.25
CA LEU A 112 -34.37 41.23 10.54
C LEU A 112 -34.12 42.66 11.03
N GLN A 113 -34.21 43.67 10.15
CA GLN A 113 -33.89 45.07 10.45
C GLN A 113 -32.49 45.30 11.04
N TRP A 114 -31.56 44.37 10.82
CA TRP A 114 -30.20 44.47 11.35
C TRP A 114 -29.35 45.36 10.46
N PRO A 115 -28.83 46.49 10.97
CA PRO A 115 -28.01 47.39 10.17
C PRO A 115 -26.67 46.74 9.83
N SER A 116 -26.13 47.02 8.64
CA SER A 116 -24.75 46.67 8.31
C SER A 116 -23.79 47.65 8.98
N ILE A 117 -22.56 47.19 9.28
CA ILE A 117 -21.49 48.06 9.81
C ILE A 117 -21.20 49.20 8.83
N ALA A 118 -21.27 48.94 7.53
CA ALA A 118 -21.09 49.96 6.49
C ALA A 118 -22.19 51.04 6.51
N ASP A 119 -23.40 50.70 6.97
CA ASP A 119 -24.51 51.65 7.07
C ASP A 119 -24.35 52.51 8.34
N LEU A 120 -24.03 51.89 9.48
CA LEU A 120 -23.77 52.61 10.73
C LEU A 120 -22.53 53.52 10.65
N ALA A 121 -21.49 53.10 9.93
CA ALA A 121 -20.30 53.92 9.70
C ALA A 121 -20.60 55.16 8.84
N ARG A 122 -21.57 55.06 7.91
CA ARG A 122 -22.03 56.18 7.07
C ARG A 122 -22.94 57.13 7.86
N GLU A 123 -23.87 56.60 8.65
CA GLU A 123 -24.69 57.40 9.58
C GLU A 123 -23.79 58.25 10.49
N ARG A 124 -22.71 57.68 11.01
CA ARG A 124 -21.72 58.39 11.83
C ARG A 124 -21.05 59.56 11.10
N LYS A 125 -20.78 59.43 9.80
CA LYS A 125 -20.14 60.47 8.98
C LYS A 125 -21.12 61.55 8.51
N GLY A 126 -22.42 61.42 8.79
CA GLY A 126 -23.44 62.34 8.28
C GLY A 126 -23.59 62.28 6.76
N GLU A 127 -23.08 61.23 6.12
CA GLU A 127 -23.19 61.03 4.68
C GLU A 127 -24.61 60.55 4.35
N THR A 128 -25.22 61.13 3.31
CA THR A 128 -26.52 60.65 2.81
C THR A 128 -26.42 59.17 2.41
N PRO A 129 -27.51 58.38 2.54
CA PRO A 129 -27.48 56.97 2.13
C PRO A 129 -27.02 56.82 0.67
N TYR A 130 -25.78 56.38 0.48
CA TYR A 130 -25.26 56.06 -0.85
C TYR A 130 -26.11 54.92 -1.41
N GLN A 131 -26.94 55.22 -2.41
CA GLN A 131 -27.68 54.22 -3.17
C GLN A 131 -26.86 53.89 -4.43
N PRO A 132 -26.01 52.85 -4.40
CA PRO A 132 -25.36 52.40 -5.61
C PRO A 132 -26.41 51.96 -6.62
N ILE A 133 -26.00 51.95 -7.88
CA ILE A 133 -26.77 51.32 -8.94
C ILE A 133 -27.01 49.85 -8.55
N ARG A 134 -28.26 49.47 -8.27
CA ARG A 134 -28.65 48.17 -7.65
C ARG A 134 -28.01 46.96 -8.33
N TRP A 135 -28.01 46.93 -9.67
CA TRP A 135 -27.47 45.80 -10.43
C TRP A 135 -25.94 45.70 -10.35
N LEU A 136 -25.23 46.84 -10.28
CA LEU A 136 -23.78 46.87 -10.19
C LEU A 136 -23.30 46.38 -8.81
N ASN A 137 -24.00 46.79 -7.74
CA ASN A 137 -23.71 46.29 -6.39
C ASN A 137 -23.99 44.78 -6.28
N PHE A 138 -25.11 44.32 -6.85
CA PHE A 138 -25.45 42.89 -6.90
C PHE A 138 -24.34 42.06 -7.58
N ILE A 139 -23.83 42.52 -8.72
CA ILE A 139 -22.74 41.85 -9.43
C ILE A 139 -21.46 41.86 -8.60
N GLY A 140 -21.11 42.99 -7.99
CA GLY A 140 -19.90 43.12 -7.16
C GLY A 140 -19.91 42.17 -5.96
N GLU A 141 -21.02 42.10 -5.23
CA GLU A 141 -21.17 41.19 -4.10
C GLU A 141 -21.17 39.71 -4.52
N CYS A 142 -21.88 39.38 -5.61
CA CYS A 142 -21.84 38.01 -6.17
C CYS A 142 -20.42 37.62 -6.57
N LEU A 143 -19.65 38.53 -7.19
CA LEU A 143 -18.27 38.29 -7.58
C LEU A 143 -17.39 38.04 -6.35
N SER A 144 -17.54 38.85 -5.29
CA SER A 144 -16.81 38.67 -4.03
C SER A 144 -17.12 37.31 -3.38
N ILE A 145 -18.40 36.93 -3.32
CA ILE A 145 -18.81 35.61 -2.83
C ILE A 145 -18.23 34.50 -3.71
N CYS A 146 -18.23 34.65 -5.04
CA CYS A 146 -17.67 33.66 -5.95
C CYS A 146 -16.17 33.46 -5.73
N VAL A 147 -15.39 34.53 -5.57
CA VAL A 147 -13.95 34.46 -5.37
C VAL A 147 -13.63 33.72 -4.06
N THR A 148 -14.24 34.15 -2.96
CA THR A 148 -14.03 33.56 -1.62
C THR A 148 -14.50 32.09 -1.54
N ALA A 149 -15.64 31.79 -2.13
CA ALA A 149 -16.17 30.43 -2.24
C ALA A 149 -15.31 29.53 -3.13
N SER A 150 -14.84 30.04 -4.27
CA SER A 150 -13.98 29.27 -5.17
C SER A 150 -12.67 28.87 -4.49
N LEU A 151 -12.08 29.78 -3.69
CA LEU A 151 -10.86 29.51 -2.95
C LEU A 151 -11.07 28.42 -1.89
N SER A 152 -12.14 28.53 -1.09
CA SER A 152 -12.46 27.54 -0.04
C SER A 152 -12.76 26.16 -0.63
N VAL A 153 -13.51 26.10 -1.74
CA VAL A 153 -13.81 24.87 -2.47
C VAL A 153 -12.54 24.26 -3.10
N ALA A 154 -11.72 25.09 -3.75
CA ALA A 154 -10.47 24.64 -4.37
C ALA A 154 -9.51 24.07 -3.32
N TRP A 155 -9.39 24.74 -2.17
CA TRP A 155 -8.58 24.26 -1.06
C TRP A 155 -9.06 22.91 -0.53
N TYR A 156 -10.37 22.77 -0.29
CA TYR A 156 -10.95 21.50 0.17
C TYR A 156 -10.70 20.35 -0.82
N GLU A 157 -10.96 20.58 -2.11
CA GLU A 157 -10.70 19.62 -3.17
C GLU A 157 -9.22 19.23 -3.26
N MET A 158 -8.32 20.19 -3.13
CA MET A 158 -6.89 19.96 -3.15
C MET A 158 -6.43 19.15 -1.92
N ALA A 159 -6.92 19.48 -0.74
CA ALA A 159 -6.64 18.73 0.49
C ALA A 159 -7.14 17.28 0.38
N MET A 160 -8.35 17.08 -0.15
CA MET A 160 -8.93 15.76 -0.34
C MET A 160 -8.17 14.94 -1.39
N ARG A 161 -7.76 15.56 -2.50
CA ARG A 161 -6.91 14.93 -3.52
C ARG A 161 -5.58 14.47 -2.92
N ARG A 162 -4.93 15.33 -2.13
CA ARG A 162 -3.67 15.01 -1.43
C ARG A 162 -3.83 13.81 -0.50
N ARG A 163 -4.90 13.76 0.30
CA ARG A 163 -5.19 12.61 1.18
C ARG A 163 -5.34 11.32 0.38
N ARG A 164 -6.13 11.32 -0.70
CA ARG A 164 -6.33 10.14 -1.56
C ARG A 164 -5.03 9.65 -2.21
N THR A 165 -4.21 10.57 -2.72
CA THR A 165 -2.92 10.21 -3.33
C THR A 165 -1.98 9.60 -2.29
N ARG A 166 -1.92 10.14 -1.06
CA ARG A 166 -1.11 9.58 0.02
C ARG A 166 -1.54 8.16 0.38
N THR A 167 -2.83 7.93 0.60
CA THR A 167 -3.34 6.58 0.93
C THR A 167 -3.05 5.57 -0.18
N ARG A 168 -3.16 5.98 -1.46
CA ARG A 168 -2.80 5.12 -2.60
C ARG A 168 -1.32 4.79 -2.63
N LEU A 169 -0.45 5.78 -2.40
CA LEU A 169 1.00 5.57 -2.34
C LEU A 169 1.38 4.64 -1.18
N GLU A 170 0.80 4.83 0.00
CA GLU A 170 1.03 3.95 1.15
C GLU A 170 0.60 2.50 0.88
N ALA A 171 -0.53 2.31 0.18
CA ALA A 171 -0.99 0.98 -0.21
C ALA A 171 0.00 0.30 -1.18
N LEU A 172 0.45 1.01 -2.22
CA LEU A 172 1.43 0.50 -3.18
C LEU A 172 2.77 0.14 -2.53
N LEU A 173 3.26 0.97 -1.60
CA LEU A 173 4.49 0.68 -0.86
C LEU A 173 4.37 -0.58 0.02
N ARG A 174 3.20 -0.80 0.63
CA ARG A 174 2.94 -2.02 1.42
C ARG A 174 2.94 -3.25 0.53
N GLU A 175 2.25 -3.21 -0.61
CA GLU A 175 2.23 -4.31 -1.57
C GLU A 175 3.64 -4.64 -2.08
N GLN A 176 4.44 -3.62 -2.44
CA GLN A 176 5.82 -3.82 -2.86
C GLN A 176 6.67 -4.48 -1.76
N SER A 177 6.51 -4.05 -0.50
CA SER A 177 7.23 -4.62 0.63
C SER A 177 6.86 -6.09 0.88
N ALA A 178 5.59 -6.45 0.67
CA ALA A 178 5.12 -7.84 0.80
C ALA A 178 5.74 -8.71 -0.29
N MET A 179 5.69 -8.28 -1.56
CA MET A 179 6.30 -9.02 -2.67
C MET A 179 7.81 -9.22 -2.49
N GLN A 180 8.52 -8.22 -1.95
CA GLN A 180 9.95 -8.36 -1.65
C GLN A 180 10.21 -9.41 -0.56
N ARG A 181 9.38 -9.44 0.50
CA ARG A 181 9.48 -10.46 1.56
C ARG A 181 9.21 -11.85 1.03
N ASP A 182 8.19 -12.01 0.20
CA ASP A 182 7.84 -13.30 -0.41
C ASP A 182 8.96 -13.80 -1.33
N ALA A 183 9.55 -12.90 -2.13
CA ALA A 183 10.69 -13.23 -2.98
C ALA A 183 11.92 -13.65 -2.16
N VAL A 184 12.18 -12.98 -1.03
CA VAL A 184 13.27 -13.37 -0.11
C VAL A 184 12.96 -14.71 0.55
N ALA A 185 11.73 -14.93 1.01
CA ALA A 185 11.30 -16.19 1.61
C ALA A 185 11.41 -17.36 0.62
N ALA A 186 11.00 -17.16 -0.64
CA ALA A 186 11.15 -18.15 -1.70
C ALA A 186 12.62 -18.47 -2.01
N ARG A 187 13.50 -17.45 -2.02
CA ARG A 187 14.95 -17.65 -2.17
C ARG A 187 15.53 -18.42 -0.98
N LEU A 188 15.10 -18.12 0.24
CA LEU A 188 15.52 -18.84 1.44
C LEU A 188 15.05 -20.30 1.40
N ALA A 189 13.79 -20.55 1.02
CA ALA A 189 13.26 -21.91 0.86
C ALA A 189 14.02 -22.70 -0.21
N ALA A 190 14.35 -22.07 -1.35
CA ALA A 190 15.16 -22.69 -2.40
C ALA A 190 16.59 -23.02 -1.94
N LEU A 191 17.20 -22.18 -1.09
CA LEU A 191 18.51 -22.46 -0.50
C LEU A 191 18.44 -23.58 0.56
N GLN A 192 17.36 -23.65 1.35
CA GLN A 192 17.16 -24.72 2.32
C GLN A 192 16.94 -26.09 1.67
N ALA A 193 16.31 -26.14 0.49
CA ALA A 193 16.09 -27.37 -0.26
C ALA A 193 17.38 -28.05 -0.76
N GLN A 194 18.54 -27.38 -0.68
CA GLN A 194 19.81 -27.91 -1.17
C GLN A 194 20.51 -28.86 -0.19
N VAL A 195 20.05 -28.99 1.06
CA VAL A 195 20.48 -30.07 1.96
C VAL A 195 19.43 -31.17 1.93
N GLU A 196 19.73 -32.31 1.30
CA GLU A 196 18.78 -33.41 1.22
C GLU A 196 18.61 -34.09 2.59
N PRO A 197 17.52 -33.81 3.34
CA PRO A 197 17.42 -34.23 4.74
C PRO A 197 17.29 -35.74 4.85
N GLN A 198 16.65 -36.37 3.86
CA GLN A 198 16.45 -37.82 3.79
C GLN A 198 17.78 -38.57 3.75
N PHE A 199 18.76 -38.12 2.96
CA PHE A 199 20.08 -38.76 2.91
C PHE A 199 20.76 -38.79 4.28
N LEU A 200 20.63 -37.72 5.07
CA LEU A 200 21.21 -37.63 6.41
C LEU A 200 20.56 -38.65 7.36
N PHE A 201 19.23 -38.68 7.39
CA PHE A 201 18.48 -39.62 8.24
C PHE A 201 18.74 -41.07 7.85
N ASP A 202 18.72 -41.39 6.55
CA ASP A 202 19.02 -42.73 6.06
C ASP A 202 20.42 -43.19 6.46
N THR A 203 21.39 -42.28 6.38
CA THR A 203 22.78 -42.58 6.76
C THR A 203 22.91 -42.79 8.27
N LEU A 204 22.21 -42.02 9.10
CA LEU A 204 22.21 -42.20 10.55
C LEU A 204 21.58 -43.54 10.96
N VAL A 205 20.45 -43.90 10.36
CA VAL A 205 19.78 -45.19 10.62
C VAL A 205 20.69 -46.37 10.24
N ASP A 206 21.43 -46.27 9.14
CA ASP A 206 22.36 -47.33 8.74
C ASP A 206 23.55 -47.47 9.70
N ILE A 207 24.07 -46.35 10.20
CA ILE A 207 25.14 -46.33 11.20
C ILE A 207 24.64 -46.90 12.54
N GLU A 208 23.43 -46.53 12.97
CA GLU A 208 22.80 -47.07 14.19
C GLU A 208 22.69 -48.60 14.11
N ARG A 209 22.19 -49.13 12.99
CA ARG A 209 22.14 -50.58 12.74
C ARG A 209 23.52 -51.22 12.67
N ALA A 210 24.55 -50.50 12.23
CA ALA A 210 25.92 -51.00 12.23
C ALA A 210 26.46 -51.14 13.66
N TYR A 211 26.18 -50.18 14.53
CA TYR A 211 26.48 -50.25 15.96
C TYR A 211 25.73 -51.39 16.66
N GLU A 212 24.43 -51.57 16.39
CA GLU A 212 23.63 -52.68 16.93
C GLU A 212 24.21 -54.05 16.55
N ARG A 213 24.77 -54.16 15.35
CA ARG A 213 25.40 -55.39 14.83
C ARG A 213 26.86 -55.56 15.25
N THR A 214 27.41 -54.66 16.07
CA THR A 214 28.83 -54.64 16.47
C THR A 214 29.76 -54.67 15.24
N ASP A 215 29.38 -53.96 14.17
CA ASP A 215 30.20 -53.85 12.97
C ASP A 215 31.43 -52.98 13.27
N PRO A 216 32.67 -53.49 13.10
CA PRO A 216 33.87 -52.72 13.40
C PRO A 216 34.02 -51.44 12.55
N ALA A 217 33.29 -51.34 11.43
CA ALA A 217 33.31 -50.15 10.57
C ALA A 217 32.37 -49.02 11.03
N ALA A 218 31.48 -49.25 12.01
CA ALA A 218 30.50 -48.25 12.47
C ALA A 218 31.13 -46.92 12.96
N PRO A 219 32.24 -46.92 13.74
CA PRO A 219 32.90 -45.68 14.16
C PRO A 219 33.46 -44.88 12.98
N GLU A 220 34.01 -45.56 11.98
CA GLU A 220 34.57 -44.93 10.79
C GLU A 220 33.47 -44.30 9.91
N GLN A 221 32.32 -44.96 9.78
CA GLN A 221 31.16 -44.42 9.07
C GLN A 221 30.62 -43.15 9.74
N MET A 222 30.57 -43.12 11.07
CA MET A 222 30.17 -41.94 11.84
C MET A 222 31.16 -40.78 11.63
N GLU A 223 32.47 -41.04 11.65
CA GLU A 223 33.48 -40.01 11.41
C GLU A 223 33.36 -39.41 9.99
N ARG A 224 33.13 -40.25 8.97
CA ARG A 224 32.92 -39.81 7.59
C ARG A 224 31.69 -38.90 7.47
N LEU A 225 30.59 -39.23 8.15
CA LEU A 225 29.39 -38.39 8.19
C LEU A 225 29.66 -37.03 8.86
N ILE A 226 30.34 -37.01 10.00
CA ILE A 226 30.71 -35.77 10.70
C ILE A 226 31.64 -34.92 9.84
N ARG A 227 32.62 -35.53 9.17
CA ARG A 227 33.53 -34.85 8.24
C ARG A 227 32.77 -34.21 7.09
N HIS A 228 31.84 -34.95 6.48
CA HIS A 228 30.99 -34.42 5.42
C HIS A 228 30.16 -33.22 5.89
N LEU A 229 29.51 -33.30 7.05
CA LEU A 229 28.75 -32.18 7.62
C LEU A 229 29.61 -30.93 7.88
N ARG A 230 30.83 -31.11 8.41
CA ARG A 230 31.78 -29.99 8.63
C ARG A 230 32.20 -29.31 7.32
N VAL A 231 32.30 -30.07 6.23
CA VAL A 231 32.67 -29.55 4.91
C VAL A 231 31.47 -28.90 4.21
N ALA A 232 30.26 -29.45 4.37
CA ALA A 232 29.05 -28.97 3.72
C ALA A 232 28.45 -27.69 4.35
N LEU A 233 28.42 -27.60 5.69
CA LEU A 233 27.71 -26.53 6.41
C LEU A 233 28.23 -25.10 6.16
N PRO A 234 29.55 -24.82 6.16
CA PRO A 234 30.06 -23.48 5.89
C PRO A 234 29.72 -23.00 4.47
N ARG A 235 29.62 -23.93 3.52
CA ARG A 235 29.56 -23.65 2.07
C ARG A 235 28.17 -23.24 1.59
N LEU A 236 27.12 -23.57 2.33
CA LEU A 236 25.76 -23.06 2.09
C LEU A 236 25.62 -21.53 2.26
N ARG A 237 26.61 -20.87 2.86
CA ARG A 237 26.59 -19.43 3.17
C ARG A 237 27.48 -18.57 2.24
N GLU A 238 28.32 -19.18 1.40
CA GLU A 238 29.29 -18.47 0.55
C GLU A 238 28.77 -18.27 -0.88
N ARG A 239 28.95 -17.07 -1.45
CA ARG A 239 28.43 -16.68 -2.78
C ARG A 239 29.39 -16.95 -3.94
N GLY A 240 30.48 -17.68 -3.71
CA GLY A 240 31.45 -18.06 -4.74
C GLY A 240 32.31 -19.20 -4.25
N VAL A 241 32.34 -20.29 -5.01
CA VAL A 241 33.00 -21.55 -4.64
C VAL A 241 34.00 -21.88 -5.75
N THR A 242 35.18 -22.37 -5.37
CA THR A 242 36.18 -22.85 -6.34
C THR A 242 35.90 -24.30 -6.73
N LEU A 243 36.41 -24.75 -7.87
CA LEU A 243 36.30 -26.16 -8.22
C LEU A 243 36.93 -27.06 -7.16
N GLU A 244 38.05 -26.65 -6.55
CA GLU A 244 38.70 -27.36 -5.45
C GLU A 244 37.78 -27.55 -4.24
N SER A 245 37.01 -26.51 -3.89
CA SER A 245 36.06 -26.63 -2.80
C SER A 245 34.88 -27.50 -3.19
N GLU A 246 34.28 -27.37 -4.38
CA GLU A 246 33.25 -28.31 -4.86
C GLU A 246 33.75 -29.77 -4.88
N ALA A 247 34.98 -30.02 -5.32
CA ALA A 247 35.63 -31.33 -5.31
C ALA A 247 35.74 -31.90 -3.89
N ALA A 248 36.23 -31.11 -2.92
CA ALA A 248 36.31 -31.53 -1.53
C ALA A 248 34.93 -31.86 -0.91
N LEU A 249 33.86 -31.17 -1.37
CA LEU A 249 32.50 -31.49 -0.94
C LEU A 249 32.08 -32.84 -1.50
N LEU A 250 32.30 -33.05 -2.79
CA LEU A 250 31.99 -34.30 -3.48
C LEU A 250 32.75 -35.48 -2.88
N ASP A 251 34.04 -35.35 -2.63
CA ASP A 251 34.87 -36.41 -2.04
C ASP A 251 34.36 -36.81 -0.65
N SER A 252 34.02 -35.82 0.19
CA SER A 252 33.46 -36.09 1.50
C SER A 252 32.10 -36.82 1.44
N TYR A 253 31.27 -36.49 0.44
CA TYR A 253 29.99 -37.16 0.21
C TYR A 253 30.18 -38.60 -0.28
N LEU A 254 31.06 -38.81 -1.27
CA LEU A 254 31.36 -40.13 -1.81
C LEU A 254 31.98 -41.05 -0.75
N ALA A 255 32.78 -40.52 0.17
CA ALA A 255 33.32 -41.30 1.29
C ALA A 255 32.22 -41.85 2.21
N VAL A 256 31.14 -41.09 2.45
CA VAL A 256 29.96 -41.52 3.21
C VAL A 256 29.19 -42.59 2.44
N VAL A 257 28.90 -42.36 1.16
CA VAL A 257 28.15 -43.31 0.32
C VAL A 257 28.89 -44.63 0.13
N ALA A 258 30.21 -44.59 -0.08
CA ALA A 258 31.05 -45.78 -0.22
C ALA A 258 31.05 -46.64 1.05
N GLY A 259 30.91 -46.02 2.23
CA GLY A 259 30.80 -46.75 3.49
C GLY A 259 29.50 -47.55 3.62
N ARG A 260 28.41 -47.11 2.98
CA ARG A 260 27.09 -47.77 3.04
C ARG A 260 26.98 -48.97 2.10
N GLN A 261 27.60 -48.90 0.93
CA GLN A 261 27.46 -49.92 -0.10
C GLN A 261 28.47 -51.06 0.10
N ARG A 262 27.99 -52.23 0.58
CA ARG A 262 28.80 -53.46 0.75
C ARG A 262 29.29 -54.09 -0.57
N GLY A 263 28.97 -53.48 -1.71
CA GLY A 263 29.53 -53.80 -3.03
C GLY A 263 30.15 -52.53 -3.60
N ALA A 264 31.47 -52.53 -3.79
CA ALA A 264 32.22 -51.35 -4.19
C ALA A 264 31.81 -50.89 -5.60
N LEU A 265 31.16 -49.73 -5.69
CA LEU A 265 31.22 -48.95 -6.92
C LEU A 265 32.65 -48.38 -7.01
N PRO A 266 33.43 -48.72 -8.05
CA PRO A 266 34.70 -48.07 -8.27
C PRO A 266 34.43 -46.60 -8.60
N LEU A 267 34.76 -45.72 -7.66
CA LEU A 267 34.68 -44.27 -7.81
C LEU A 267 36.10 -43.74 -7.98
N SER A 268 36.36 -43.08 -9.10
CA SER A 268 37.60 -42.33 -9.31
C SER A 268 37.27 -40.86 -9.63
N THR A 269 38.06 -39.96 -9.06
CA THR A 269 37.97 -38.52 -9.33
C THR A 269 39.28 -38.07 -9.98
N GLU A 270 39.19 -37.55 -11.21
CA GLU A 270 40.33 -37.06 -11.97
C GLU A 270 40.00 -35.68 -12.56
N TRP A 271 40.85 -34.70 -12.25
CA TRP A 271 40.75 -33.34 -12.78
C TRP A 271 42.13 -32.69 -12.82
N SER A 272 42.35 -31.81 -13.79
CA SER A 272 43.63 -31.14 -13.99
C SER A 272 43.88 -30.05 -12.93
N ALA A 273 45.09 -29.97 -12.38
CA ALA A 273 45.45 -29.04 -11.29
C ALA A 273 45.16 -27.55 -11.61
N TRP A 274 45.22 -27.14 -12.88
CA TRP A 274 44.92 -25.76 -13.29
C TRP A 274 43.44 -25.37 -13.15
N LEU A 275 42.54 -26.35 -13.02
CA LEU A 275 41.10 -26.12 -12.84
C LEU A 275 40.72 -25.86 -11.38
N ALA A 276 41.53 -26.31 -10.42
CA ALA A 276 41.25 -26.23 -8.98
C ALA A 276 40.86 -24.82 -8.47
N PRO A 277 41.57 -23.72 -8.82
CA PRO A 277 41.24 -22.39 -8.31
C PRO A 277 40.12 -21.69 -9.11
N ARG A 278 39.56 -22.32 -10.16
CA ARG A 278 38.55 -21.63 -10.99
C ARG A 278 37.23 -21.47 -10.25
N PRO A 279 36.58 -20.29 -10.34
CA PRO A 279 35.27 -20.08 -9.73
C PRO A 279 34.22 -20.86 -10.50
N VAL A 280 33.35 -21.55 -9.76
CA VAL A 280 32.20 -22.30 -10.26
C VAL A 280 30.95 -21.93 -9.45
N PRO A 281 29.75 -22.09 -10.02
CA PRO A 281 28.53 -22.00 -9.24
C PRO A 281 28.55 -23.03 -8.09
N PRO A 282 28.11 -22.66 -6.87
CA PRO A 282 27.97 -23.62 -5.77
C PRO A 282 27.01 -24.74 -6.15
N MET A 283 27.19 -25.93 -5.55
CA MET A 283 26.24 -27.04 -5.70
C MET A 283 26.12 -27.54 -7.15
N LEU A 284 27.19 -27.46 -7.93
CA LEU A 284 27.19 -27.95 -9.31
C LEU A 284 27.46 -29.46 -9.38
N LEU A 285 28.50 -29.93 -8.66
CA LEU A 285 28.97 -31.30 -8.80
C LEU A 285 28.17 -32.29 -7.95
N LEU A 286 27.78 -31.87 -6.74
CA LEU A 286 27.12 -32.75 -5.78
C LEU A 286 25.76 -33.29 -6.28
N PRO A 287 24.84 -32.47 -6.83
CA PRO A 287 23.56 -32.97 -7.33
C PRO A 287 23.71 -33.92 -8.54
N LEU A 288 24.69 -33.67 -9.41
CA LEU A 288 24.98 -34.54 -10.54
C LEU A 288 25.48 -35.91 -10.07
N ALA A 289 26.37 -35.93 -9.08
CA ALA A 289 26.86 -37.17 -8.50
C ALA A 289 25.73 -37.96 -7.81
N GLN A 290 24.85 -37.28 -7.08
CA GLN A 290 23.67 -37.90 -6.46
C GLN A 290 22.75 -38.54 -7.49
N LEU A 291 22.47 -37.84 -8.60
CA LEU A 291 21.66 -38.38 -9.70
C LEU A 291 22.30 -39.64 -10.30
N MET A 292 23.59 -39.58 -10.61
CA MET A 292 24.34 -40.70 -11.18
C MET A 292 24.37 -41.93 -10.26
N LEU A 293 24.53 -41.71 -8.95
CA LEU A 293 24.52 -42.79 -7.95
C LEU A 293 23.13 -43.43 -7.81
N ARG A 294 22.06 -42.64 -7.81
CA ARG A 294 20.67 -43.15 -7.80
C ARG A 294 20.40 -44.02 -9.03
N ASP A 295 20.81 -43.56 -10.21
CA ASP A 295 20.66 -44.31 -11.45
C ASP A 295 21.51 -45.59 -11.49
N ALA A 296 22.71 -45.56 -10.92
CA ALA A 296 23.57 -46.74 -10.80
C ALA A 296 22.97 -47.78 -9.85
N ALA A 297 22.46 -47.36 -8.69
CA ALA A 297 21.78 -48.22 -7.73
C ALA A 297 20.57 -48.91 -8.36
N ARG A 298 19.70 -48.17 -9.06
CA ARG A 298 18.51 -48.72 -9.75
C ARG A 298 18.89 -49.81 -10.77
N ARG A 299 19.91 -49.56 -11.59
CA ARG A 299 20.39 -50.54 -12.60
C ARG A 299 20.98 -51.81 -11.96
N SER A 300 21.66 -51.68 -10.82
CA SER A 300 22.19 -52.84 -10.10
C SER A 300 21.08 -53.76 -9.56
N GLU A 301 19.93 -53.18 -9.20
CA GLU A 301 18.78 -53.88 -8.65
C GLU A 301 17.99 -54.60 -9.76
N GLU A 302 17.80 -53.96 -10.91
CA GLU A 302 17.26 -54.58 -12.13
C GLU A 302 18.10 -55.78 -12.61
N ARG A 303 19.43 -55.66 -12.59
CA ARG A 303 20.32 -56.79 -12.96
C ARG A 303 20.20 -57.97 -12.00
N ARG A 304 20.07 -57.72 -10.70
CA ARG A 304 19.85 -58.78 -9.70
C ARG A 304 18.45 -59.39 -9.76
N GLY A 305 17.44 -58.62 -10.19
CA GLY A 305 16.08 -59.10 -10.43
C GLY A 305 15.90 -59.89 -11.74
N GLY A 306 16.86 -59.83 -12.66
CA GLY A 306 16.82 -60.56 -13.93
C GLY A 306 17.26 -62.03 -13.86
N GLU A 307 18.00 -62.43 -12.81
CA GLU A 307 18.49 -63.81 -12.62
C GLU A 307 17.65 -64.64 -11.62
N GLY A 308 16.58 -64.09 -11.06
CA GLY A 308 15.66 -64.80 -10.18
C GLY A 308 14.27 -64.22 -10.24
N GLY A 309 13.31 -64.98 -10.79
CA GLY A 309 11.92 -64.59 -10.82
C GLY A 309 11.35 -64.27 -9.43
N HIS A 310 10.41 -63.33 -9.43
CA HIS A 310 9.46 -62.96 -8.37
C HIS A 310 9.96 -62.10 -7.17
N THR A 311 9.41 -60.88 -7.17
CA THR A 311 8.94 -60.08 -6.03
C THR A 311 9.93 -59.73 -4.91
N ARG A 312 10.31 -58.44 -4.86
CA ARG A 312 10.26 -57.69 -3.61
C ARG A 312 9.87 -56.23 -3.85
N CYS A 313 8.69 -55.92 -3.33
CA CYS A 313 8.04 -54.62 -3.31
C CYS A 313 8.88 -53.63 -2.49
N TRP A 314 9.09 -52.43 -3.03
CA TRP A 314 9.60 -51.28 -2.28
C TRP A 314 8.56 -50.88 -1.23
N ALA A 315 8.78 -51.26 0.04
CA ALA A 315 8.12 -50.64 1.18
C ALA A 315 8.85 -49.33 1.48
N GLY A 316 8.38 -48.23 0.89
CA GLY A 316 8.95 -46.89 1.12
C GLY A 316 8.35 -45.78 0.28
N CYS A 317 7.69 -46.09 -0.83
CA CYS A 317 6.96 -45.09 -1.63
C CYS A 317 5.46 -45.13 -1.32
N CYS A 318 5.10 -44.85 -0.06
CA CYS A 318 3.73 -44.46 0.28
C CYS A 318 3.70 -43.72 1.64
N LYS A 319 4.06 -42.44 1.62
CA LYS A 319 3.31 -41.33 2.27
C LYS A 319 3.98 -40.00 1.97
#